data_AF-A0A7V0S6K0-F1
#
_entry.id   AF-A0A7V0S6K0-F1
#
_cell.length_a   1.000
_cell.length_b   1.000
_cell.length_c   1.000
_cell.angle_alpha   90.00
_cell.angle_beta   90.00
_cell.angle_gamma   90.00
#
_symmetry.space_group_name_H-M   'P 1'
#
loop_
_entity.id
_entity.type
_entity.pdbx_description
1 polymer ?
#
loop_
_entity_poly.entity_id
_entity_poly.type
_entity_poly.pdbx_seq_one_letter_code
_entity_poly.pdbx_strand_id
1 'polypeptide(L)'
;MFLDVVQIDIAGRKQKVWEKTILIREDILGQTDHFIQYRFTSPWMALKEENYATYNSLDPADQQQFLRHLLRENLKTLSKGIGYWIPDIEKVKVEGLFKKQVRNFKNNRMICFTGEFLANFHIPNYLGVGKQVARGFGTVEKLPADRITR
;
A
#
# COMPACT_ATOMS: atom_id res chain seq x y z
N MET A 1 -22.57 8.89 -12.06
CA MET A 1 -22.34 7.88 -11.00
C MET A 1 -21.89 8.49 -9.68
N PHE A 2 -20.77 9.23 -9.57
CA PHE A 2 -20.36 9.85 -8.29
C PHE A 2 -21.35 10.91 -7.78
N LEU A 3 -21.82 11.79 -8.67
CA LEU A 3 -22.70 12.90 -8.31
C LEU A 3 -24.09 12.43 -7.85
N ASP A 4 -24.52 11.24 -8.28
CA ASP A 4 -25.89 10.75 -8.05
C ASP A 4 -26.06 9.98 -6.72
N VAL A 5 -24.96 9.62 -6.04
CA VAL A 5 -25.03 8.86 -4.77
C VAL A 5 -25.52 9.74 -3.61
N VAL A 6 -26.80 9.68 -3.27
CA VAL A 6 -27.36 10.45 -2.15
C VAL A 6 -27.30 9.70 -0.81
N GLN A 7 -27.08 8.39 -0.85
CA GLN A 7 -27.09 7.53 0.32
C GLN A 7 -26.19 6.31 0.08
N ILE A 8 -25.53 5.83 1.14
CA ILE A 8 -24.71 4.62 1.14
C ILE A 8 -25.28 3.67 2.19
N ASP A 9 -25.33 2.37 1.87
CA ASP A 9 -25.64 1.32 2.84
C ASP A 9 -24.35 0.60 3.23
N ILE A 10 -24.00 0.65 4.52
CA ILE A 10 -22.83 -0.04 5.07
C ILE A 10 -23.33 -1.04 6.11
N ALA A 11 -23.27 -2.32 5.78
CA ALA A 11 -23.70 -3.42 6.65
C ALA A 11 -25.15 -3.25 7.17
N GLY A 12 -26.08 -2.84 6.29
CA GLY A 12 -27.48 -2.61 6.61
C GLY A 12 -27.76 -1.23 7.22
N ARG A 13 -26.72 -0.41 7.44
CA ARG A 13 -26.85 0.94 7.99
C ARG A 13 -26.82 1.96 6.86
N LYS A 14 -27.99 2.52 6.58
CA LYS A 14 -28.18 3.59 5.60
C LYS A 14 -27.65 4.92 6.16
N GLN A 15 -26.74 5.54 5.43
CA GLN A 15 -26.14 6.84 5.75
C GLN A 15 -26.33 7.80 4.58
N LYS A 16 -26.87 8.99 4.86
CA LYS A 16 -27.03 10.04 3.86
C LYS A 16 -25.68 10.70 3.57
N VAL A 17 -25.42 10.97 2.30
CA VAL A 17 -24.24 11.72 1.86
C VAL A 17 -24.60 13.21 1.85
N TRP A 18 -23.97 13.99 2.72
CA TRP A 18 -24.24 15.42 2.85
C TRP A 18 -23.39 16.28 1.92
N GLU A 19 -22.11 15.94 1.80
CA GLU A 19 -21.13 16.67 1.00
C GLU A 19 -20.27 15.72 0.18
N LYS A 20 -19.82 16.19 -0.97
CA LYS A 20 -18.93 15.47 -1.89
C LYS A 20 -17.87 16.43 -2.41
N THR A 21 -16.62 16.02 -2.28
CA THR A 21 -15.48 16.79 -2.77
C THR A 21 -14.73 15.99 -3.81
N ILE A 22 -14.40 16.61 -4.94
CA ILE A 22 -13.51 16.05 -5.95
C ILE A 22 -12.19 16.83 -5.85
N LEU A 23 -11.10 16.08 -5.68
CA LEU A 23 -9.74 16.63 -5.68
C LEU A 23 -9.02 16.09 -6.91
N ILE A 24 -8.55 16.99 -7.76
CA ILE A 24 -7.72 16.67 -8.93
C ILE A 24 -6.35 17.29 -8.67
N ARG A 25 -5.30 16.49 -8.84
CA ARG A 25 -3.92 16.91 -8.66
C ARG A 25 -3.01 16.13 -9.59
N GLU A 26 -1.93 16.77 -9.99
CA GLU A 26 -0.81 16.11 -10.65
C GLU A 26 0.22 15.74 -9.59
N ASP A 27 0.66 14.50 -9.59
CA ASP A 27 1.66 13.98 -8.66
C ASP A 27 2.71 13.21 -9.46
N ILE A 28 3.95 13.21 -8.94
CA ILE A 28 5.06 12.46 -9.53
C ILE A 28 4.94 10.99 -9.12
N LEU A 29 5.19 10.09 -10.06
CA LEU A 29 5.43 8.67 -9.80
C LEU A 29 6.70 8.25 -10.53
N GLY A 30 7.64 7.64 -9.79
CA GLY A 30 8.91 7.20 -10.38
C GLY A 30 10.05 7.11 -9.38
N GLN A 31 11.22 6.76 -9.88
CA GLN A 31 12.45 6.68 -9.05
C GLN A 31 12.90 8.07 -8.62
N THR A 32 13.59 8.15 -7.49
CA THR A 32 14.23 9.37 -6.99
C THR A 32 15.54 9.03 -6.29
N ASP A 33 16.42 10.02 -6.15
CA ASP A 33 17.73 9.85 -5.52
C ASP A 33 17.69 9.95 -3.99
N HIS A 34 16.54 10.31 -3.42
CA HIS A 34 16.35 10.47 -1.98
C HIS A 34 15.29 9.51 -1.43
N PHE A 35 15.46 9.08 -0.18
CA PHE A 35 14.44 8.29 0.49
C PHE A 35 13.26 9.15 0.92
N ILE A 36 12.06 8.65 0.64
CA ILE A 36 10.78 9.24 1.06
C ILE A 36 10.12 8.29 2.05
N GLN A 37 9.63 8.82 3.17
CA GLN A 37 8.92 8.05 4.17
C GLN A 37 7.43 8.00 3.86
N TYR A 38 6.86 6.80 3.97
CA TYR A 38 5.45 6.50 3.77
C TYR A 38 4.91 5.70 4.93
N ARG A 39 3.59 5.77 5.10
CA ARG A 39 2.84 4.86 5.97
C ARG A 39 1.75 4.14 5.20
N PHE A 40 1.44 2.92 5.61
CA PHE A 40 0.21 2.26 5.21
C PHE A 40 -0.97 2.83 6.01
N THR A 41 -1.91 3.50 5.34
CA THR A 41 -3.16 3.99 5.96
C THR A 41 -4.22 2.90 6.05
N SER A 42 -4.03 1.80 5.32
CA SER A 42 -4.87 0.60 5.39
C SER A 42 -4.02 -0.68 5.39
N PRO A 43 -4.55 -1.82 5.89
CA PRO A 43 -3.85 -3.10 5.88
C PRO A 43 -3.26 -3.44 4.50
N TRP A 44 -1.98 -3.75 4.43
CA TRP A 44 -1.30 -4.18 3.22
C TRP A 44 -1.36 -5.70 3.07
N MET A 45 -2.03 -6.18 2.02
CA MET A 45 -2.07 -7.61 1.69
C MET A 45 -0.90 -7.96 0.75
N ALA A 46 0.26 -8.24 1.36
CA ALA A 46 1.50 -8.49 0.64
C ALA A 46 1.60 -9.90 0.03
N LEU A 47 1.06 -10.90 0.73
CA LEU A 47 1.26 -12.32 0.38
C LEU A 47 0.28 -12.80 -0.70
N LYS A 48 0.83 -13.54 -1.66
CA LYS A 48 0.11 -14.37 -2.63
C LYS A 48 0.10 -15.82 -2.13
N GLU A 49 -0.73 -16.65 -2.75
CA GLU A 49 -0.80 -18.08 -2.39
C GLU A 49 0.57 -18.76 -2.56
N GLU A 50 1.26 -18.47 -3.66
CA GLU A 50 2.59 -18.98 -4.00
C GLU A 50 3.69 -18.64 -3.00
N ASN A 51 3.60 -17.49 -2.31
CA ASN A 51 4.65 -17.01 -1.40
C ASN A 51 4.27 -17.09 0.09
N TYR A 52 3.05 -17.53 0.38
CA TYR A 52 2.54 -17.66 1.74
C TYR A 52 3.30 -18.73 2.54
N ALA A 53 3.54 -19.89 1.92
CA ALA A 53 4.26 -20.98 2.57
C ALA A 53 5.70 -20.57 2.91
N THR A 54 6.40 -19.95 1.94
CA THR A 54 7.75 -19.41 2.13
C THR A 54 7.78 -18.40 3.28
N TYR A 55 6.88 -17.40 3.31
CA TYR A 55 6.89 -16.41 4.38
C TYR A 55 6.76 -17.04 5.78
N ASN A 56 5.92 -18.07 5.93
CA ASN A 56 5.72 -18.72 7.23
C ASN A 56 6.88 -19.65 7.65
N SER A 57 7.72 -20.11 6.72
CA SER A 57 8.91 -20.91 7.06
C SER A 57 10.14 -20.06 7.43
N LEU A 58 10.11 -18.76 7.13
CA LEU A 58 11.19 -17.83 7.44
C LEU A 58 11.18 -17.41 8.90
N ASP A 59 12.37 -17.12 9.43
CA ASP A 59 12.52 -16.49 10.73
C ASP A 59 12.05 -15.02 10.71
N PRO A 60 11.89 -14.35 11.86
CA PRO A 60 11.38 -12.98 11.90
C PRO A 60 12.23 -11.96 11.13
N ALA A 61 13.55 -12.15 11.04
CA ALA A 61 14.43 -11.21 10.35
C ALA A 61 14.29 -11.36 8.83
N ASP A 62 14.33 -12.60 8.35
CA ASP A 62 14.15 -12.97 6.96
C ASP A 62 12.73 -12.62 6.49
N GLN A 63 11.72 -12.72 7.35
CA GLN A 63 10.36 -12.25 7.05
C GLN A 63 10.33 -10.77 6.71
N GLN A 64 11.06 -9.93 7.45
CA GLN A 64 11.11 -8.49 7.15
C GLN A 64 11.83 -8.22 5.84
N GLN A 65 12.95 -8.90 5.57
CA GLN A 65 13.66 -8.80 4.29
C GLN A 65 12.77 -9.23 3.12
N PHE A 66 12.03 -10.34 3.30
CA PHE A 66 11.09 -10.84 2.31
C PHE A 66 9.97 -9.84 2.02
N LEU A 67 9.42 -9.21 3.06
CA LEU A 67 8.39 -8.18 2.88
C LEU A 67 8.92 -6.94 2.16
N ARG A 68 10.16 -6.50 2.44
CA ARG A 68 10.78 -5.39 1.68
C ARG A 68 10.93 -5.73 0.19
N HIS A 69 11.35 -6.96 -0.11
CA HIS A 69 11.40 -7.46 -1.48
C HIS A 69 10.02 -7.46 -2.14
N LEU A 70 8.98 -7.99 -1.47
CA LEU A 70 7.62 -7.97 -1.99
C LEU A 70 7.09 -6.54 -2.21
N LEU A 71 7.44 -5.59 -1.34
CA LEU A 71 7.04 -4.20 -1.51
C LEU A 71 7.65 -3.62 -2.80
N ARG A 72 8.94 -3.86 -3.05
CA ARG A 72 9.61 -3.48 -4.30
C ARG A 72 8.93 -4.06 -5.54
N GLU A 73 8.61 -5.36 -5.54
CA GLU A 73 7.90 -6.01 -6.66
C GLU A 73 6.46 -5.48 -6.83
N ASN A 74 5.81 -5.08 -5.73
CA ASN A 74 4.51 -4.44 -5.79
C ASN A 74 4.60 -3.03 -6.38
N LEU A 75 5.67 -2.26 -6.12
CA LEU A 75 5.90 -0.96 -6.78
C LEU A 75 6.11 -1.11 -8.29
N LYS A 76 6.80 -2.16 -8.72
CA LYS A 76 6.92 -2.53 -10.14
C LYS A 76 5.55 -2.82 -10.76
N THR A 77 4.73 -3.60 -10.06
CA THR A 77 3.37 -3.94 -10.49
C THR A 77 2.48 -2.70 -10.58
N LEU A 78 2.53 -1.82 -9.56
CA LEU A 78 1.84 -0.54 -9.54
C LEU A 78 2.23 0.31 -10.76
N SER A 79 3.53 0.51 -10.96
CA SER A 79 4.09 1.32 -12.05
C SER A 79 3.60 0.85 -13.41
N LYS A 80 3.68 -0.46 -13.66
CA LYS A 80 3.19 -1.07 -14.89
C LYS A 80 1.70 -0.82 -15.09
N GLY A 81 0.90 -0.88 -14.02
CA GLY A 81 -0.55 -0.66 -14.08
C GLY A 81 -0.96 0.74 -14.52
N ILE A 82 -0.09 1.74 -14.37
CA ILE A 82 -0.33 3.14 -14.76
C ILE A 82 0.55 3.59 -15.94
N GLY A 83 1.15 2.63 -16.66
CA GLY A 83 1.93 2.90 -17.86
C GLY A 83 3.36 3.39 -17.64
N TYR A 84 3.86 3.36 -16.39
CA TYR A 84 5.25 3.68 -16.09
C TYR A 84 6.11 2.40 -16.03
N TRP A 85 7.21 2.37 -16.77
CA TRP A 85 8.18 1.28 -16.72
C TRP A 85 9.38 1.71 -15.90
N ILE A 86 9.63 1.03 -14.78
CA ILE A 86 10.80 1.30 -13.94
C ILE A 86 12.05 0.89 -14.75
N PRO A 87 12.99 1.81 -15.05
CA PRO A 87 14.16 1.50 -15.87
C PRO A 87 15.05 0.39 -15.27
N ASP A 88 15.24 0.45 -13.95
CA ASP A 88 16.03 -0.53 -13.20
C ASP A 88 15.40 -0.78 -11.83
N ILE A 89 14.72 -1.92 -11.67
CA ILE A 89 14.04 -2.26 -10.41
C ILE A 89 15.03 -2.49 -9.25
N GLU A 90 16.26 -2.91 -9.53
CA GLU A 90 17.25 -3.20 -8.49
C GLU A 90 17.78 -1.92 -7.83
N LYS A 91 17.66 -0.77 -8.50
CA LYS A 91 17.90 0.55 -7.91
C LYS A 91 16.79 1.03 -6.97
N VAL A 92 15.62 0.39 -6.98
CA VAL A 92 14.55 0.72 -6.03
C VAL A 92 14.83 0.03 -4.70
N LYS A 93 15.19 0.84 -3.71
CA LYS A 93 15.47 0.44 -2.33
C LYS A 93 14.25 0.71 -1.47
N VAL A 94 13.91 -0.27 -0.64
CA VAL A 94 12.80 -0.19 0.31
C VAL A 94 13.30 -0.65 1.67
N GLU A 95 13.14 0.20 2.67
CA GLU A 95 13.47 -0.08 4.06
C GLU A 95 12.22 0.08 4.93
N GLY A 96 12.01 -0.79 5.91
CA GLY A 96 10.82 -0.71 6.75
C GLY A 96 10.68 -1.88 7.70
N LEU A 97 9.76 -1.71 8.65
CA LEU A 97 9.36 -2.73 9.61
C LEU A 97 7.84 -2.88 9.59
N PHE A 98 7.40 -4.09 9.31
CA PHE A 98 6.01 -4.41 9.06
C PHE A 98 5.45 -5.26 10.19
N LYS A 99 4.38 -4.76 10.81
CA LYS A 99 3.64 -5.47 11.85
C LYS A 99 2.57 -6.35 11.19
N LYS A 100 2.69 -7.66 11.41
CA LYS A 100 1.69 -8.64 11.00
C LYS A 100 0.37 -8.40 11.72
N GLN A 101 -0.72 -8.52 10.98
CA GLN A 101 -2.08 -8.50 11.50
C GLN A 101 -2.97 -9.44 10.70
N VAL A 102 -4.07 -9.90 11.30
CA VAL A 102 -5.06 -10.73 10.62
C VAL A 102 -6.31 -9.89 10.32
N ARG A 103 -6.88 -10.06 9.13
CA ARG A 103 -8.15 -9.44 8.72
C ARG A 103 -9.06 -10.48 8.10
N ASN A 104 -10.36 -10.39 8.40
CA ASN A 104 -11.36 -11.19 7.71
C ASN A 104 -11.64 -10.58 6.34
N PHE A 105 -11.48 -11.37 5.28
CA PHE A 105 -11.82 -10.99 3.92
C PHE A 105 -12.57 -12.15 3.27
N LYS A 106 -13.82 -11.92 2.86
CA LYS A 106 -14.71 -12.96 2.29
C LYS A 106 -14.77 -14.23 3.16
N ASN A 107 -14.96 -14.07 4.47
CA ASN A 107 -14.95 -15.15 5.47
C ASN A 107 -13.62 -15.91 5.65
N ASN A 108 -12.55 -15.51 4.97
CA ASN A 108 -11.21 -16.08 5.14
C ASN A 108 -10.33 -15.16 5.99
N ARG A 109 -9.54 -15.74 6.89
CA ARG A 109 -8.53 -14.99 7.66
C ARG A 109 -7.32 -14.74 6.78
N MET A 110 -7.11 -13.50 6.40
CA MET A 110 -5.97 -13.07 5.59
C MET A 110 -4.88 -12.45 6.47
N ILE A 111 -3.63 -12.83 6.23
CA ILE A 111 -2.48 -12.13 6.77
C ILE A 111 -2.31 -10.82 6.01
N CYS A 112 -2.23 -9.73 6.76
CA CYS A 112 -1.95 -8.39 6.26
C CYS A 112 -0.87 -7.74 7.12
N PHE A 113 -0.39 -6.59 6.68
CA PHE A 113 0.68 -5.85 7.33
C PHE A 113 0.28 -4.40 7.55
N THR A 114 0.85 -3.78 8.56
CA THR A 114 0.86 -2.32 8.75
C THR A 114 2.28 -1.88 9.01
N GLY A 115 2.54 -0.59 8.86
CA GLY A 115 3.83 -0.01 9.22
C GLY A 115 4.16 1.18 8.36
N GLU A 116 5.38 1.63 8.56
CA GLU A 116 6.01 2.71 7.80
C GLU A 116 7.20 2.15 7.04
N PHE A 117 7.52 2.77 5.91
CA PHE A 117 8.64 2.39 5.09
C PHE A 117 9.26 3.61 4.41
N LEU A 118 10.55 3.50 4.12
CA LEU A 118 11.30 4.42 3.28
C LEU A 118 11.43 3.78 1.90
N ALA A 119 11.23 4.56 0.85
CA ALA A 119 11.52 4.16 -0.52
C ALA A 119 12.15 5.32 -1.29
N ASN A 120 13.14 5.03 -2.13
CA ASN A 120 13.65 6.00 -3.11
C ASN A 120 12.75 6.03 -4.36
N PHE A 121 11.44 6.17 -4.13
CA PHE A 121 10.41 6.10 -5.14
C PHE A 121 9.25 7.03 -4.76
N HIS A 122 8.80 7.85 -5.71
CA HIS A 122 7.61 8.69 -5.58
C HIS A 122 6.35 7.84 -5.76
N ILE A 123 5.49 7.86 -4.75
CA ILE A 123 4.16 7.24 -4.77
C ILE A 123 3.14 8.33 -4.46
N PRO A 124 2.25 8.67 -5.40
CA PRO A 124 1.14 9.58 -5.14
C PRO A 124 0.31 9.14 -3.93
N ASN A 125 -0.10 10.11 -3.11
CA ASN A 125 -0.88 9.83 -1.90
C ASN A 125 -2.18 9.11 -2.25
N TYR A 126 -2.50 8.10 -1.43
CA TYR A 126 -3.70 7.25 -1.49
C TYR A 126 -3.73 6.21 -2.61
N LEU A 127 -2.61 5.96 -3.29
CA LEU A 127 -2.49 4.77 -4.13
C LEU A 127 -2.43 3.49 -3.29
N GLY A 128 -3.00 2.42 -3.84
CA GLY A 128 -2.97 1.08 -3.25
C GLY A 128 -1.81 0.26 -3.79
N VAL A 129 -1.12 -0.47 -2.91
CA VAL A 129 0.00 -1.36 -3.23
C VAL A 129 -0.31 -2.78 -2.76
N GLY A 130 0.00 -3.79 -3.57
CA GLY A 130 -0.23 -5.21 -3.24
C GLY A 130 -1.57 -5.77 -3.73
N LYS A 131 -2.14 -6.73 -3.01
CA LYS A 131 -3.40 -7.38 -3.40
C LYS A 131 -4.63 -6.62 -2.91
N GLN A 132 -5.74 -6.78 -3.63
CA GLN A 132 -7.05 -6.23 -3.26
C GLN A 132 -7.09 -4.70 -3.10
N VAL A 133 -6.25 -3.97 -3.86
CA VAL A 133 -6.18 -2.50 -3.84
C VAL A 133 -7.50 -1.82 -4.15
N ALA A 134 -8.29 -2.39 -5.08
CA ALA A 134 -9.64 -1.90 -5.42
C ALA A 134 -10.65 -2.04 -4.26
N ARG A 135 -10.30 -2.78 -3.20
CA ARG A 135 -11.08 -2.90 -1.96
C ARG A 135 -10.52 -2.05 -0.82
N GLY A 136 -9.57 -1.16 -1.12
CA GLY A 136 -8.96 -0.23 -0.16
C GLY A 136 -7.81 -0.82 0.67
N PHE A 137 -7.23 -1.95 0.27
CA PHE A 137 -6.04 -2.52 0.93
C PHE A 137 -4.74 -1.89 0.41
N GLY A 138 -3.74 -1.80 1.29
CA GLY A 138 -2.39 -1.34 0.95
C GLY A 138 -2.30 0.11 0.54
N THR A 139 -3.24 0.96 0.97
CA THR A 139 -3.23 2.38 0.69
C THR A 139 -2.05 3.03 1.41
N VAL A 140 -1.27 3.84 0.69
CA VAL A 140 -0.10 4.52 1.23
C VAL A 140 -0.26 6.03 1.22
N GLU A 141 0.44 6.69 2.14
CA GLU A 141 0.51 8.15 2.23
C GLU A 141 1.93 8.57 2.65
N LYS A 142 2.44 9.62 2.01
CA LYS A 142 3.73 10.23 2.33
C LYS A 142 3.67 10.90 3.70
N LEU A 143 4.67 10.67 4.53
CA LEU A 143 4.80 11.35 5.81
C LEU A 143 5.48 12.72 5.64
N PRO A 144 5.10 13.74 6.45
CA PRO A 144 5.79 15.03 6.46
C PRO A 144 7.24 14.86 6.90
N ALA A 145 8.15 15.66 6.32
CA ALA A 145 9.59 15.60 6.62
C ALA A 145 9.92 15.88 8.11
N ASP A 146 9.05 16.58 8.83
CA ASP A 146 9.30 17.04 10.21
C ASP A 146 9.28 15.93 11.27
N ARG A 147 8.93 14.69 10.90
CA ARG A 147 8.90 13.54 11.82
C ARG A 147 10.25 12.85 12.02
N ILE A 148 11.31 13.30 11.36
CA ILE A 148 12.65 12.69 11.44
C ILE A 148 13.35 12.95 12.80
N THR A 149 12.78 13.80 13.68
CA THR A 149 13.44 14.29 14.90
C THR A 149 12.80 13.88 16.24
N ARG A 150 12.11 12.74 16.34
CA ARG A 150 11.61 12.25 17.65
C ARG A 150 11.84 10.77 17.87
#